data_AF-A0A938V6K3-F1
#
_entry.id   AF-A0A938V6K3-F1
#
_cell.length_a   1.000
_cell.length_b   1.000
_cell.length_c   1.000
_cell.angle_alpha   90.00
_cell.angle_beta   90.00
_cell.angle_gamma   90.00
#
_symmetry.space_group_name_H-M   'P 1'
#
loop_
_entity.id
_entity.type
_entity.pdbx_description
1 polymer ?
#
loop_
_entity_poly.entity_id
_entity_poly.type
_entity_poly.pdbx_seq_one_letter_code
_entity_poly.pdbx_strand_id
1 'polypeptide(L)'
;MRTMLLVSMSLVLSCASGGGPPPVYELNRFELEHRIHNDYRLLGNAAAGFSDGLEFARSRPDIFPEREVDRRELMPAKARDEVRSLWASMLDRYLALDSVKRYHQDYWRIRDDRLKKHSFVILFATFLTQYTTALQFLELARNNPDLDVLLDEPIPELGLGAGSWARFKLRFLNVAAATEYAALDVTYAALKKPDVFGLAEGIEQDRKVILDMGKGAGVEMTVENAGAIISKAGFSAYFPVQAGISEWMGDTKVHRPGKSLVQPEQLEELVPQLLPGDVLFERREWYLSNIGLPGFWPHIA
;
A
#
# COMPACT_ATOMS: atom_id res chain seq x y z
N MET A 1 39.14 6.40 60.79
CA MET A 1 38.51 7.48 60.01
C MET A 1 38.98 7.40 58.56
N ARG A 2 38.08 6.97 57.65
CA ARG A 2 37.95 7.38 56.24
C ARG A 2 37.19 6.27 55.49
N THR A 3 35.88 6.41 55.46
CA THR A 3 34.95 5.68 54.60
C THR A 3 35.10 6.26 53.19
N MET A 4 35.49 5.43 52.22
CA MET A 4 35.49 5.82 50.80
C MET A 4 34.23 5.25 50.16
N LEU A 5 33.28 6.14 49.83
CA LEU A 5 32.13 5.82 48.99
C LEU A 5 32.60 5.62 47.55
N LEU A 6 32.44 4.42 47.02
CA LEU A 6 32.45 4.14 45.58
C LEU A 6 31.00 4.27 45.08
N VAL A 7 30.70 5.40 44.44
CA VAL A 7 29.47 5.59 43.67
C VAL A 7 29.66 4.84 42.35
N SER A 8 29.07 3.65 42.25
CA SER A 8 29.01 2.90 40.99
C SER A 8 27.90 3.52 40.13
N MET A 9 28.30 4.30 39.14
CA MET A 9 27.43 4.90 38.14
C MET A 9 27.06 3.82 37.12
N SER A 10 26.01 3.07 37.40
CA SER A 10 25.42 2.13 36.43
C SER A 10 24.72 2.93 35.34
N LEU A 11 25.36 2.99 34.16
CA LEU A 11 24.75 3.44 32.93
C LEU A 11 23.61 2.46 32.60
N VAL A 12 22.37 2.82 32.92
CA VAL A 12 21.20 2.11 32.40
C VAL A 12 21.11 2.50 30.94
N LEU A 13 21.65 1.65 30.05
CA LEU A 13 21.28 1.69 28.63
C LEU A 13 19.78 1.39 28.58
N SER A 14 18.99 2.45 28.44
CA SER A 14 17.58 2.36 28.12
C SER A 14 17.48 1.78 26.71
N CYS A 15 17.24 0.47 26.61
CA CYS A 15 16.77 -0.15 25.38
C CYS A 15 15.45 0.52 24.98
N ALA A 16 15.50 1.35 23.94
CA ALA A 16 14.31 1.90 23.31
C ALA A 16 13.60 0.78 22.54
N SER A 17 12.75 0.04 23.25
CA SER A 17 11.77 -0.86 22.67
C SER A 17 10.62 -0.01 22.10
N GLY A 18 10.56 0.13 20.76
CA GLY A 18 9.39 0.73 20.09
C GLY A 18 9.56 1.36 18.70
N GLY A 19 10.71 1.23 18.02
CA GLY A 19 10.93 1.90 16.73
C GLY A 19 10.59 1.02 15.53
N GLY A 20 9.60 1.42 14.72
CA GLY A 20 9.47 0.93 13.34
C GLY A 20 10.74 1.26 12.51
N PRO A 21 10.81 0.83 11.24
CA PRO A 21 11.95 1.16 10.39
C PRO A 21 12.19 2.67 10.37
N PRO A 22 13.45 3.13 10.36
CA PRO A 22 13.76 4.56 10.38
C PRO A 22 13.10 5.27 9.18
N PRO A 23 12.67 6.54 9.33
CA PRO A 23 12.12 7.33 8.24
C PRO A 23 13.10 7.42 7.06
N VAL A 24 12.57 7.58 5.85
CA VAL A 24 13.36 7.61 4.60
C VAL A 24 14.50 8.65 4.60
N TYR A 25 14.32 9.75 5.32
CA TYR A 25 15.30 10.85 5.40
C TYR A 25 16.38 10.66 6.48
N GLU A 26 16.24 9.65 7.35
CA GLU A 26 17.24 9.29 8.35
C GLU A 26 18.21 8.21 7.85
N LEU A 27 17.85 7.53 6.77
CA LEU A 27 18.71 6.54 6.12
C LEU A 27 20.00 7.18 5.58
N ASN A 28 21.10 6.45 5.71
CA ASN A 28 22.32 6.82 5.01
C ASN A 28 22.15 6.60 3.50
N ARG A 29 23.08 7.15 2.70
CA ARG A 29 22.99 7.11 1.23
C ARG A 29 22.83 5.68 0.67
N PHE A 30 23.59 4.73 1.19
CA PHE A 30 23.58 3.34 0.70
C PHE A 30 22.26 2.65 1.07
N GLU A 31 21.80 2.81 2.31
CA GLU A 31 20.52 2.28 2.77
C GLU A 31 19.34 2.85 1.96
N LEU A 32 19.37 4.15 1.69
CA LEU A 32 18.33 4.83 0.91
C LEU A 32 18.32 4.37 -0.55
N GLU A 33 19.49 4.23 -1.18
CA GLU A 33 19.61 3.66 -2.54
C GLU A 33 19.05 2.24 -2.60
N HIS A 34 19.44 1.39 -1.64
CA HIS A 34 18.95 0.01 -1.56
C HIS A 34 17.43 -0.05 -1.34
N ARG A 35 16.91 0.80 -0.44
CA ARG A 35 15.47 0.90 -0.17
C ARG A 35 14.67 1.32 -1.40
N ILE A 36 15.09 2.39 -2.07
CA ILE A 36 14.48 2.86 -3.32
C ILE A 36 14.47 1.75 -4.39
N HIS A 37 15.55 1.00 -4.51
CA HIS A 37 15.64 -0.09 -5.49
C HIS A 37 14.70 -1.27 -5.16
N ASN A 38 14.54 -1.60 -3.88
CA ASN A 38 13.61 -2.63 -3.43
C ASN A 38 12.15 -2.20 -3.63
N ASP A 39 11.83 -0.95 -3.31
CA ASP A 39 10.48 -0.41 -3.48
C ASP A 39 10.12 -0.26 -4.96
N TYR A 40 11.10 0.05 -5.84
CA TYR A 40 10.93 -0.05 -7.30
C TYR A 40 10.56 -1.46 -7.75
N ARG A 41 11.23 -2.50 -7.23
CA ARG A 41 10.88 -3.90 -7.56
C ARG A 41 9.50 -4.28 -7.04
N LEU A 42 9.15 -3.85 -5.83
CA LEU A 42 7.84 -4.09 -5.25
C LEU A 42 6.73 -3.43 -6.09
N LEU A 43 6.96 -2.18 -6.54
CA LEU A 43 6.07 -1.49 -7.47
C LEU A 43 5.88 -2.28 -8.77
N GLY A 44 6.97 -2.73 -9.40
CA GLY A 44 6.91 -3.52 -10.63
C GLY A 44 6.11 -4.83 -10.45
N ASN A 45 6.33 -5.55 -9.35
CA ASN A 45 5.61 -6.79 -9.04
C ASN A 45 4.12 -6.53 -8.78
N ALA A 46 3.78 -5.47 -8.06
CA ALA A 46 2.39 -5.09 -7.80
C ALA A 46 1.69 -4.67 -9.08
N ALA A 47 2.33 -3.84 -9.92
CA ALA A 47 1.81 -3.40 -11.21
C ALA A 47 1.53 -4.58 -12.15
N ALA A 48 2.45 -5.54 -12.24
CA ALA A 48 2.24 -6.76 -13.03
C ALA A 48 1.02 -7.55 -12.53
N GLY A 49 0.91 -7.76 -11.22
CA GLY A 49 -0.24 -8.49 -10.68
C GLY A 49 -1.57 -7.74 -10.77
N PHE A 50 -1.58 -6.41 -10.78
CA PHE A 50 -2.77 -5.64 -11.12
C PHE A 50 -3.16 -5.80 -12.58
N SER A 51 -2.19 -5.78 -13.50
CA SER A 51 -2.42 -6.05 -14.92
C SER A 51 -3.04 -7.43 -15.13
N ASP A 52 -2.48 -8.47 -14.50
CA ASP A 52 -3.02 -9.83 -14.58
C ASP A 52 -4.45 -9.91 -14.04
N GLY A 53 -4.74 -9.23 -12.93
CA GLY A 53 -6.08 -9.19 -12.34
C GLY A 53 -7.11 -8.47 -13.22
N LEU A 54 -6.71 -7.37 -13.85
CA LEU A 54 -7.56 -6.62 -14.78
C LEU A 54 -7.78 -7.40 -16.08
N GLU A 55 -6.77 -8.08 -16.60
CA GLU A 55 -6.88 -8.97 -17.75
C GLU A 55 -7.81 -10.15 -17.45
N PHE A 56 -7.66 -10.78 -16.28
CA PHE A 56 -8.58 -11.81 -15.82
C PHE A 56 -10.01 -11.29 -15.77
N ALA A 57 -10.27 -10.12 -15.18
CA ALA A 57 -11.60 -9.53 -15.13
C ALA A 57 -12.18 -9.29 -16.55
N ARG A 58 -11.38 -8.74 -17.47
CA ARG A 58 -11.79 -8.55 -18.88
C ARG A 58 -12.09 -9.86 -19.61
N SER A 59 -11.39 -10.94 -19.25
CA SER A 59 -11.61 -12.27 -19.83
C SER A 59 -12.92 -12.93 -19.36
N ARG A 60 -13.62 -12.32 -18.40
CA ARG A 60 -14.82 -12.85 -17.74
C ARG A 60 -16.04 -11.97 -17.98
N PRO A 61 -16.55 -11.87 -19.23
CA PRO A 61 -17.75 -11.09 -19.54
C PRO A 61 -19.01 -11.64 -18.86
N ASP A 62 -18.97 -12.88 -18.38
CA ASP A 62 -20.00 -13.49 -17.52
C ASP A 62 -20.08 -12.84 -16.11
N ILE A 63 -18.98 -12.24 -15.65
CA ILE A 63 -18.87 -11.56 -14.35
C ILE A 63 -18.80 -10.04 -14.52
N PHE A 64 -18.02 -9.56 -15.50
CA PHE A 64 -17.75 -8.15 -15.81
C PHE A 64 -18.30 -7.81 -17.21
N PRO A 65 -19.62 -7.65 -17.37
CA PRO A 65 -20.24 -7.46 -18.67
C PRO A 65 -19.98 -6.04 -19.23
N GLU A 66 -19.91 -5.92 -20.55
CA GLU A 66 -19.77 -4.61 -21.24
C GLU A 66 -21.04 -3.75 -21.17
N ARG A 67 -22.18 -4.34 -20.83
CA ARG A 67 -23.47 -3.66 -20.72
C ARG A 67 -24.13 -4.01 -19.40
N GLU A 68 -24.89 -3.07 -18.87
CA GLU A 68 -25.63 -3.23 -17.63
C GLU A 68 -26.54 -4.47 -17.70
N VAL A 69 -26.38 -5.35 -16.71
CA VAL A 69 -27.21 -6.54 -16.53
C VAL A 69 -28.20 -6.30 -15.39
N ASP A 70 -29.44 -6.78 -15.59
CA ASP A 70 -30.47 -6.68 -14.57
C ASP A 70 -30.26 -7.76 -13.49
N ARG A 71 -30.62 -7.47 -12.23
CA ARG A 71 -30.35 -8.26 -11.00
C ARG A 71 -31.08 -9.62 -10.90
N ARG A 72 -31.35 -10.28 -12.03
CA ARG A 72 -32.33 -11.38 -12.10
C ARG A 72 -31.75 -12.76 -11.89
N GLU A 73 -30.43 -12.96 -12.01
CA GLU A 73 -29.79 -14.27 -11.85
C GLU A 73 -28.70 -14.25 -10.78
N LEU A 74 -28.83 -15.14 -9.80
CA LEU A 74 -27.82 -15.33 -8.76
C LEU A 74 -26.49 -15.76 -9.38
N MET A 75 -25.42 -15.01 -9.10
CA MET A 75 -24.06 -15.37 -9.52
C MET A 75 -23.68 -16.79 -9.03
N PRO A 76 -23.21 -17.68 -9.91
CA PRO A 76 -22.80 -19.03 -9.52
C PRO A 76 -21.71 -19.02 -8.44
N ALA A 77 -21.72 -20.02 -7.55
CA ALA A 77 -20.76 -20.11 -6.43
C ALA A 77 -19.29 -19.99 -6.89
N LYS A 78 -18.93 -20.68 -7.97
CA LYS A 78 -17.58 -20.61 -8.55
C LYS A 78 -17.20 -19.18 -8.98
N ALA A 79 -18.11 -18.46 -9.64
CA ALA A 79 -17.88 -17.08 -10.06
C ALA A 79 -17.73 -16.14 -8.85
N ARG A 80 -18.51 -16.37 -7.78
CA ARG A 80 -18.36 -15.62 -6.53
C ARG A 80 -16.98 -15.83 -5.90
N ASP A 81 -16.49 -17.06 -5.86
CA ASP A 81 -15.17 -17.38 -5.30
C ASP A 81 -14.04 -16.77 -6.13
N GLU A 82 -14.17 -16.75 -7.45
CA GLU A 82 -13.23 -16.11 -8.37
C GLU A 82 -13.17 -14.59 -8.15
N VAL A 83 -14.33 -13.92 -8.01
CA VAL A 83 -14.40 -12.48 -7.71
C VAL A 83 -13.77 -12.16 -6.36
N ARG A 84 -14.08 -12.94 -5.32
CA ARG A 84 -13.51 -12.74 -3.97
C ARG A 84 -12.00 -12.94 -3.95
N SER A 85 -11.51 -13.94 -4.68
CA SER A 85 -10.07 -14.20 -4.79
C SER A 85 -9.35 -13.09 -5.52
N LEU A 86 -9.92 -12.60 -6.63
CA LEU A 86 -9.41 -11.43 -7.35
C LEU A 86 -9.37 -10.21 -6.43
N TRP A 87 -10.45 -9.95 -5.72
CA TRP A 87 -10.57 -8.79 -4.84
C TRP A 87 -9.54 -8.78 -3.72
N ALA A 88 -9.37 -9.91 -3.02
CA ALA A 88 -8.37 -10.02 -1.97
C ALA A 88 -6.95 -9.88 -2.50
N SER A 89 -6.66 -10.48 -3.66
CA SER A 89 -5.37 -10.37 -4.36
C SER A 89 -5.06 -8.91 -4.73
N MET A 90 -6.05 -8.14 -5.15
CA MET A 90 -5.90 -6.71 -5.39
C MET A 90 -5.63 -5.94 -4.10
N LEU A 91 -6.45 -6.14 -3.07
CA LEU A 91 -6.30 -5.44 -1.79
C LEU A 91 -4.92 -5.67 -1.14
N ASP A 92 -4.40 -6.90 -1.21
CA ASP A 92 -3.05 -7.23 -0.75
C ASP A 92 -1.96 -6.37 -1.44
N ARG A 93 -2.07 -6.19 -2.76
CA ARG A 93 -1.15 -5.34 -3.51
C ARG A 93 -1.32 -3.87 -3.18
N TYR A 94 -2.55 -3.40 -2.96
CA TYR A 94 -2.79 -2.04 -2.49
C TYR A 94 -2.12 -1.78 -1.14
N LEU A 95 -2.15 -2.75 -0.23
CA LEU A 95 -1.48 -2.65 1.07
C LEU A 95 0.04 -2.58 0.94
N ALA A 96 0.61 -3.42 0.09
CA ALA A 96 2.04 -3.37 -0.20
C ALA A 96 2.43 -1.97 -0.73
N LEU A 97 1.66 -1.43 -1.66
CA LEU A 97 1.91 -0.09 -2.24
C LEU A 97 1.64 1.06 -1.26
N ASP A 98 0.66 0.93 -0.36
CA ASP A 98 0.45 1.90 0.73
C ASP A 98 1.68 2.03 1.62
N SER A 99 2.35 0.90 1.91
CA SER A 99 3.58 0.90 2.70
C SER A 99 4.70 1.68 2.00
N VAL A 100 4.84 1.52 0.68
CA VAL A 100 5.79 2.26 -0.16
C VAL A 100 5.48 3.75 -0.15
N LYS A 101 4.21 4.13 -0.38
CA LYS A 101 3.78 5.53 -0.35
C LYS A 101 4.09 6.18 1.00
N ARG A 102 3.69 5.53 2.10
CA ARG A 102 3.92 6.05 3.45
C ARG A 102 5.41 6.21 3.74
N TYR A 103 6.24 5.29 3.28
CA TYR A 103 7.68 5.39 3.50
C TYR A 103 8.30 6.57 2.74
N HIS A 104 7.87 6.80 1.50
CA HIS A 104 8.40 7.86 0.64
C HIS A 104 7.70 9.23 0.79
N GLN A 105 6.66 9.35 1.62
CA GLN A 105 5.89 10.59 1.77
C GLN A 105 6.75 11.81 2.16
N ASP A 106 7.78 11.57 2.99
CA ASP A 106 8.68 12.62 3.48
C ASP A 106 9.95 12.79 2.62
N TYR A 107 9.87 12.44 1.32
CA TYR A 107 11.00 12.54 0.39
C TYR A 107 11.69 13.92 0.39
N TRP A 108 10.92 14.99 0.60
CA TRP A 108 11.42 16.37 0.60
C TRP A 108 12.47 16.63 1.70
N ARG A 109 12.49 15.82 2.76
CA ARG A 109 13.49 15.88 3.84
C ARG A 109 14.82 15.21 3.48
N ILE A 110 14.88 14.43 2.40
CA ILE A 110 16.11 13.79 1.94
C ILE A 110 17.11 14.87 1.51
N ARG A 111 18.35 14.79 2.02
CA ARG A 111 19.39 15.79 1.74
C ARG A 111 19.99 15.66 0.33
N ASP A 112 20.17 14.43 -0.14
CA ASP A 112 20.69 14.17 -1.49
C ASP A 112 19.60 14.43 -2.53
N ASP A 113 19.81 15.43 -3.39
CA ASP A 113 18.82 15.86 -4.38
C ASP A 113 18.48 14.80 -5.43
N ARG A 114 19.41 13.91 -5.76
CA ARG A 114 19.13 12.80 -6.69
C ARG A 114 18.25 11.77 -6.01
N LEU A 115 18.57 11.37 -4.79
CA LEU A 115 17.77 10.40 -4.03
C LEU A 115 16.40 10.96 -3.62
N LYS A 116 16.30 12.26 -3.34
CA LYS A 116 15.04 12.99 -3.18
C LYS A 116 14.13 12.83 -4.40
N LYS A 117 14.68 13.06 -5.61
CA LYS A 117 13.93 12.86 -6.87
C LYS A 117 13.53 11.40 -7.07
N HIS A 118 14.44 10.47 -6.80
CA HIS A 118 14.12 9.05 -6.92
C HIS A 118 12.99 8.63 -5.98
N SER A 119 13.08 9.02 -4.70
CA SER A 119 12.05 8.78 -3.69
C SER A 119 10.70 9.39 -4.10
N PHE A 120 10.70 10.61 -4.65
CA PHE A 120 9.48 11.22 -5.19
C PHE A 120 8.90 10.43 -6.37
N VAL A 121 9.72 9.99 -7.33
CA VAL A 121 9.24 9.23 -8.49
C VAL A 121 8.63 7.90 -8.04
N ILE A 122 9.23 7.21 -7.07
CA ILE A 122 8.64 5.99 -6.50
C ILE A 122 7.28 6.28 -5.84
N LEU A 123 7.19 7.33 -5.02
CA LEU A 123 5.92 7.76 -4.43
C LEU A 123 4.85 8.03 -5.49
N PHE A 124 5.20 8.80 -6.52
CA PHE A 124 4.25 9.22 -7.54
C PHE A 124 3.82 8.06 -8.45
N ALA A 125 4.76 7.24 -8.92
CA ALA A 125 4.45 6.06 -9.70
C ALA A 125 3.57 5.08 -8.92
N THR A 126 3.84 4.90 -7.63
CA THR A 126 3.00 4.06 -6.75
C THR A 126 1.57 4.60 -6.63
N PHE A 127 1.42 5.92 -6.42
CA PHE A 127 0.10 6.56 -6.39
C PHE A 127 -0.65 6.36 -7.71
N LEU A 128 0.01 6.58 -8.85
CA LEU A 128 -0.58 6.44 -10.17
C LEU A 128 -1.02 5.01 -10.46
N THR A 129 -0.17 4.02 -10.18
CA THR A 129 -0.51 2.60 -10.33
C THR A 129 -1.74 2.23 -9.50
N GLN A 130 -1.80 2.65 -8.24
CA GLN A 130 -2.98 2.43 -7.38
C GLN A 130 -4.24 3.11 -7.95
N TYR A 131 -4.12 4.36 -8.40
CA TYR A 131 -5.26 5.15 -8.84
C TYR A 131 -5.80 4.68 -10.20
N THR A 132 -4.93 4.49 -11.19
CA THR A 132 -5.30 3.96 -12.51
C THR A 132 -5.97 2.60 -12.38
N THR A 133 -5.38 1.68 -11.60
CA THR A 133 -5.95 0.34 -11.39
C THR A 133 -7.33 0.42 -10.74
N ALA A 134 -7.51 1.32 -9.76
CA ALA A 134 -8.78 1.46 -9.08
C ALA A 134 -9.86 1.92 -10.05
N LEU A 135 -9.57 2.96 -10.83
CA LEU A 135 -10.51 3.48 -11.83
C LEU A 135 -10.87 2.41 -12.87
N GLN A 136 -9.88 1.68 -13.40
CA GLN A 136 -10.13 0.62 -14.37
C GLN A 136 -10.97 -0.52 -13.80
N PHE A 137 -10.70 -0.95 -12.56
CA PHE A 137 -11.48 -2.01 -11.93
C PHE A 137 -12.91 -1.56 -11.59
N LEU A 138 -13.08 -0.31 -11.16
CA LEU A 138 -14.40 0.29 -10.95
C LEU A 138 -15.22 0.33 -12.24
N GLU A 139 -14.60 0.68 -13.36
CA GLU A 139 -15.28 0.69 -14.66
C GLU A 139 -15.68 -0.73 -15.11
N LEU A 140 -14.81 -1.73 -14.89
CA LEU A 140 -15.15 -3.13 -15.18
C LEU A 140 -16.31 -3.64 -14.33
N ALA A 141 -16.37 -3.23 -13.05
CA ALA A 141 -17.41 -3.67 -12.13
C ALA A 141 -18.76 -2.94 -12.32
N ARG A 142 -18.76 -1.78 -13.00
CA ARG A 142 -19.88 -0.84 -13.06
C ARG A 142 -21.19 -1.43 -13.55
N ASN A 143 -21.12 -2.35 -14.51
CA ASN A 143 -22.28 -2.88 -15.21
C ASN A 143 -22.91 -4.11 -14.52
N ASN A 144 -22.30 -4.60 -13.44
CA ASN A 144 -22.84 -5.73 -12.68
C ASN A 144 -23.14 -5.32 -11.23
N PRO A 145 -24.41 -5.00 -10.91
CA PRO A 145 -24.81 -4.56 -9.58
C PRO A 145 -24.72 -5.64 -8.49
N ASP A 146 -24.45 -6.91 -8.84
CA ASP A 146 -24.18 -7.97 -7.86
C ASP A 146 -22.76 -7.87 -7.30
N LEU A 147 -21.80 -7.30 -8.06
CA LEU A 147 -20.43 -7.08 -7.58
C LEU A 147 -20.41 -6.09 -6.42
N ASP A 148 -21.27 -5.06 -6.45
CA ASP A 148 -21.41 -4.12 -5.34
C ASP A 148 -21.78 -4.81 -4.03
N VAL A 149 -22.66 -5.81 -4.08
CA VAL A 149 -23.07 -6.58 -2.90
C VAL A 149 -21.97 -7.56 -2.51
N LEU A 150 -21.50 -8.37 -3.47
CA LEU A 150 -20.53 -9.43 -3.24
C LEU A 150 -19.21 -8.92 -2.67
N LEU A 151 -18.69 -7.80 -3.17
CA LEU A 151 -17.43 -7.22 -2.73
C LEU A 151 -17.54 -6.49 -1.37
N ASP A 152 -18.76 -6.11 -0.96
CA ASP A 152 -19.04 -5.54 0.36
C ASP A 152 -19.39 -6.59 1.43
N GLU A 153 -19.70 -7.83 1.04
CA GLU A 153 -19.81 -8.93 1.99
C GLU A 153 -18.47 -9.13 2.74
N PRO A 154 -18.52 -9.51 4.03
CA PRO A 154 -17.30 -9.93 4.71
C PRO A 154 -16.76 -11.22 4.07
N ILE A 155 -15.44 -11.34 4.02
CA ILE A 155 -14.74 -12.56 3.60
C ILE A 155 -13.84 -13.00 4.76
N PRO A 156 -14.41 -13.64 5.82
CA PRO A 156 -13.69 -13.97 7.05
C PRO A 156 -12.47 -14.85 6.82
N GLU A 157 -12.50 -15.71 5.81
CA GLU A 157 -11.40 -16.61 5.43
C GLU A 157 -10.14 -15.82 5.03
N LEU A 158 -10.34 -14.61 4.51
CA LEU A 158 -9.30 -13.67 4.08
C LEU A 158 -9.15 -12.50 5.08
N GLY A 159 -9.84 -12.58 6.22
CA GLY A 159 -9.86 -11.54 7.25
C GLY A 159 -10.67 -10.29 6.91
N LEU A 160 -11.20 -10.18 5.69
CA LEU A 160 -11.82 -8.96 5.18
C LEU A 160 -13.16 -8.70 5.85
N GLY A 161 -13.28 -7.57 6.54
CA GLY A 161 -14.55 -7.09 7.09
C GLY A 161 -15.50 -6.59 6.00
N ALA A 162 -16.80 -6.51 6.34
CA ALA A 162 -17.83 -5.99 5.44
C ALA A 162 -17.57 -4.52 5.06
N GLY A 163 -18.11 -4.07 3.92
CA GLY A 163 -18.01 -2.69 3.45
C GLY A 163 -16.67 -2.34 2.79
N SER A 164 -15.85 -3.35 2.45
CA SER A 164 -14.51 -3.13 1.88
C SER A 164 -14.58 -2.43 0.52
N TRP A 165 -15.61 -2.73 -0.27
CA TRP A 165 -15.83 -2.16 -1.59
C TRP A 165 -16.39 -0.74 -1.53
N ALA A 166 -17.34 -0.47 -0.64
CA ALA A 166 -17.82 0.89 -0.38
C ALA A 166 -16.69 1.82 0.06
N ARG A 167 -15.80 1.36 0.95
CA ARG A 167 -14.61 2.12 1.38
C ARG A 167 -13.63 2.33 0.24
N PHE A 168 -13.42 1.31 -0.60
CA PHE A 168 -12.57 1.42 -1.79
C PHE A 168 -13.10 2.46 -2.79
N LYS A 169 -14.39 2.39 -3.14
CA LYS A 169 -15.07 3.38 -3.98
C LYS A 169 -14.90 4.78 -3.41
N LEU A 170 -15.17 4.95 -2.11
CA LEU A 170 -15.01 6.24 -1.45
C LEU A 170 -13.56 6.74 -1.54
N ARG A 171 -12.54 5.90 -1.36
CA ARG A 171 -11.12 6.30 -1.40
C ARG A 171 -10.68 6.85 -2.76
N PHE A 172 -11.17 6.29 -3.86
CA PHE A 172 -10.70 6.62 -5.21
C PHE A 172 -11.67 7.49 -6.02
N LEU A 173 -12.94 7.57 -5.65
CA LEU A 173 -13.95 8.41 -6.32
C LEU A 173 -14.23 9.72 -5.57
N ASN A 174 -13.33 10.17 -4.70
CA ASN A 174 -13.49 11.41 -3.94
C ASN A 174 -12.60 12.55 -4.48
N VAL A 175 -12.99 13.78 -4.17
CA VAL A 175 -12.26 15.02 -4.55
C VAL A 175 -10.84 15.05 -3.96
N ALA A 176 -10.65 14.41 -2.81
CA ALA A 176 -9.40 14.39 -2.07
C ALA A 176 -8.33 13.55 -2.80
N ALA A 177 -8.71 12.45 -3.47
CA ALA A 177 -7.84 11.66 -4.36
C ALA A 177 -7.47 12.44 -5.63
N ALA A 178 -8.41 13.16 -6.23
CA ALA A 178 -8.14 14.04 -7.37
C ALA A 178 -7.18 15.17 -7.00
N THR A 179 -7.31 15.70 -5.77
CA THR A 179 -6.41 16.71 -5.20
C THR A 179 -5.00 16.15 -4.99
N GLU A 180 -4.87 14.94 -4.43
CA GLU A 180 -3.59 14.25 -4.26
C GLU A 180 -2.90 14.04 -5.62
N TYR A 181 -3.64 13.58 -6.63
CA TYR A 181 -3.14 13.46 -8.01
C TYR A 181 -2.60 14.80 -8.54
N ALA A 182 -3.40 15.88 -8.46
CA ALA A 182 -3.01 17.18 -8.99
C ALA A 182 -1.74 17.73 -8.31
N ALA A 183 -1.63 17.59 -6.98
CA ALA A 183 -0.47 18.05 -6.22
C ALA A 183 0.82 17.29 -6.61
N LEU A 184 0.74 15.96 -6.72
CA LEU A 184 1.86 15.13 -7.15
C LEU A 184 2.23 15.40 -8.62
N ASP A 185 1.25 15.61 -9.50
CA ASP A 185 1.49 15.89 -10.92
C ASP A 185 2.24 17.22 -11.14
N VAL A 186 1.84 18.27 -10.41
CA VAL A 186 2.54 19.56 -10.41
C VAL A 186 3.98 19.40 -9.95
N THR A 187 4.21 18.58 -8.91
CA THR A 187 5.55 18.32 -8.40
C THR A 187 6.40 17.57 -9.42
N TYR A 188 5.85 16.57 -10.10
CA TYR A 188 6.53 15.82 -11.15
C TYR A 188 6.92 16.73 -12.32
N ALA A 189 6.03 17.63 -12.74
CA ALA A 189 6.31 18.65 -13.73
C ALA A 189 7.41 19.62 -13.28
N ALA A 190 7.35 20.10 -12.03
CA ALA A 190 8.35 21.01 -11.46
C ALA A 190 9.75 20.37 -11.37
N LEU A 191 9.82 19.06 -11.10
CA LEU A 191 11.06 18.28 -11.13
C LEU A 191 11.55 17.95 -12.54
N LYS A 192 10.88 18.47 -13.58
CA LYS A 192 11.15 18.26 -15.01
C LYS A 192 11.02 16.80 -15.44
N LYS A 193 10.02 16.10 -14.90
CA LYS A 193 9.65 14.72 -15.28
C LYS A 193 10.87 13.77 -15.31
N PRO A 194 11.57 13.61 -14.17
CA PRO A 194 12.79 12.83 -14.14
C PRO A 194 12.50 11.36 -14.47
N ASP A 195 13.31 10.79 -15.36
CA ASP A 195 13.26 9.36 -15.64
C ASP A 195 14.13 8.60 -14.65
N VAL A 196 13.48 7.85 -13.76
CA VAL A 196 14.12 7.04 -12.72
C VAL A 196 13.75 5.59 -12.99
N PHE A 197 14.75 4.75 -13.22
CA PHE A 197 14.58 3.33 -13.57
C PHE A 197 13.69 3.07 -14.80
N GLY A 198 13.58 4.02 -15.73
CA GLY A 198 12.73 3.88 -16.91
C GLY A 198 11.23 4.05 -16.64
N LEU A 199 10.84 4.57 -15.46
CA LEU A 199 9.43 4.74 -15.07
C LEU A 199 8.71 5.87 -15.81
N ALA A 200 9.43 6.76 -16.51
CA ALA A 200 8.81 7.93 -17.14
C ALA A 200 7.69 7.57 -18.12
N GLU A 201 7.87 6.53 -18.93
CA GLU A 201 6.85 6.10 -19.89
C GLU A 201 5.59 5.59 -19.19
N GLY A 202 5.75 4.69 -18.21
CA GLY A 202 4.62 4.15 -17.44
C GLY A 202 3.84 5.24 -16.69
N ILE A 203 4.54 6.23 -16.11
CA ILE A 203 3.93 7.40 -15.49
C ILE A 203 3.07 8.18 -16.50
N GLU A 204 3.58 8.44 -17.70
CA GLU A 204 2.82 9.18 -18.71
C GLU A 204 1.61 8.38 -19.23
N GLN A 205 1.72 7.06 -19.33
CA GLN A 205 0.59 6.18 -19.67
C GLN A 205 -0.51 6.24 -18.60
N ASP A 206 -0.15 6.09 -17.32
CA ASP A 206 -1.10 6.17 -16.20
C ASP A 206 -1.80 7.54 -16.14
N ARG A 207 -1.03 8.63 -16.26
CA ARG A 207 -1.57 10.00 -16.32
C ARG A 207 -2.58 10.14 -17.44
N LYS A 208 -2.28 9.61 -18.62
CA LYS A 208 -3.21 9.63 -19.77
C LYS A 208 -4.50 8.88 -19.44
N VAL A 209 -4.43 7.70 -18.84
CA VAL A 209 -5.62 6.94 -18.46
C VAL A 209 -6.48 7.72 -17.47
N ILE A 210 -5.89 8.25 -16.39
CA ILE A 210 -6.62 9.04 -15.38
C ILE A 210 -7.33 10.23 -16.02
N LEU A 211 -6.65 10.96 -16.91
CA LEU A 211 -7.22 12.09 -17.63
C LEU A 211 -8.35 11.67 -18.58
N ASP A 212 -8.19 10.57 -19.30
CA ASP A 212 -9.20 10.07 -20.25
C ASP A 212 -10.44 9.55 -19.51
N MET A 213 -10.28 8.86 -18.37
CA MET A 213 -11.38 8.42 -17.52
C MET A 213 -12.10 9.60 -16.82
N GLY A 214 -11.37 10.68 -16.51
CA GLY A 214 -11.96 11.90 -15.93
C GLY A 214 -12.87 12.69 -16.89
N LYS A 215 -12.64 12.62 -18.21
CA LYS A 215 -13.41 13.36 -19.22
C LYS A 215 -14.88 12.93 -19.35
N GLY A 216 -15.23 11.71 -18.90
CA GLY A 216 -16.58 11.15 -19.04
C GLY A 216 -17.43 11.11 -17.76
N ALA A 217 -16.85 11.43 -16.60
CA ALA A 217 -17.47 11.17 -15.29
C ALA A 217 -17.76 12.45 -14.46
N GLY A 218 -17.89 13.61 -15.09
CA GLY A 218 -18.17 14.87 -14.36
C GLY A 218 -16.98 15.37 -13.53
N VAL A 219 -15.76 15.02 -13.93
CA VAL A 219 -14.49 15.41 -13.26
C VAL A 219 -13.92 16.71 -13.86
N GLU A 220 -14.79 17.68 -14.17
CA GLU A 220 -14.36 19.06 -14.51
C GLU A 220 -13.65 19.75 -13.32
N MET A 221 -13.68 19.14 -12.13
CA MET A 221 -13.14 19.69 -10.88
C MET A 221 -11.61 19.65 -10.72
N THR A 222 -10.83 19.02 -11.61
CA THR A 222 -9.39 18.78 -11.31
C THR A 222 -8.46 19.89 -11.81
N VAL A 223 -8.80 20.59 -12.90
CA VAL A 223 -7.90 21.61 -13.48
C VAL A 223 -8.10 22.99 -12.85
N GLU A 224 -9.35 23.40 -12.59
CA GLU A 224 -9.63 24.70 -11.97
C GLU A 224 -9.25 24.73 -10.48
N ASN A 225 -9.41 23.62 -9.75
CA ASN A 225 -8.94 23.51 -8.36
C ASN A 225 -7.42 23.38 -8.25
N ALA A 226 -6.72 22.80 -9.24
CA ALA A 226 -5.27 22.77 -9.25
C ALA A 226 -4.67 24.19 -9.23
N GLY A 227 -5.27 25.14 -9.97
CA GLY A 227 -4.86 26.56 -9.93
C GLY A 227 -5.07 27.24 -8.57
N ALA A 228 -6.14 26.88 -7.86
CA ALA A 228 -6.40 27.36 -6.50
C ALA A 228 -5.43 26.76 -5.46
N ILE A 229 -4.98 25.52 -5.65
CA ILE A 229 -3.97 24.85 -4.83
C ILE A 229 -2.58 25.45 -5.08
N ILE A 230 -2.23 25.68 -6.34
CA ILE A 230 -0.98 26.31 -6.78
C ILE A 230 -0.83 27.74 -6.21
N SER A 231 -1.92 28.51 -6.13
CA SER A 231 -1.88 29.90 -5.63
C SER A 231 -1.84 30.03 -4.11
N LYS A 232 -2.34 29.05 -3.35
CA LYS A 232 -2.24 29.03 -1.88
C LYS A 232 -0.99 28.34 -1.34
N ALA A 233 -0.41 27.43 -2.10
CA ALA A 233 0.70 26.60 -1.64
C ALA A 233 1.92 26.84 -2.54
N GLY A 234 2.61 27.97 -2.33
CA GLY A 234 3.77 28.36 -3.15
C GLY A 234 4.82 27.24 -3.20
N PHE A 235 5.04 26.66 -4.39
CA PHE A 235 6.10 25.72 -4.84
C PHE A 235 6.61 24.61 -3.88
N SER A 236 6.02 24.46 -2.70
CA SER A 236 6.48 23.63 -1.57
C SER A 236 5.31 22.92 -0.89
N ALA A 237 4.17 22.82 -1.58
CA ALA A 237 2.93 22.21 -1.10
C ALA A 237 3.13 20.72 -0.79
N TYR A 238 3.64 20.42 0.40
CA TYR A 238 3.64 19.08 0.95
C TYR A 238 2.18 18.67 1.15
N PHE A 239 1.72 17.72 0.35
CA PHE A 239 0.41 17.12 0.51
C PHE A 239 0.58 15.82 1.30
N PRO A 240 0.03 15.70 2.52
CA PRO A 240 0.13 14.46 3.27
C PRO A 240 -0.55 13.34 2.47
N VAL A 241 0.05 12.15 2.45
CA VAL A 241 -0.58 10.96 1.88
C VAL A 241 -1.90 10.76 2.63
N GLN A 242 -3.01 10.79 1.90
CA GLN A 242 -4.32 10.55 2.51
C GLN A 242 -4.47 9.09 2.91
N ALA A 243 -5.30 8.86 3.92
CA ALA A 243 -5.72 7.56 4.42
C ALA A 243 -5.69 6.47 3.35
N GLY A 244 -4.79 5.51 3.51
CA GLY A 244 -4.64 4.39 2.60
C GLY A 244 -5.70 3.32 2.84
N ILE A 245 -5.67 2.28 2.02
CA ILE A 245 -6.42 1.05 2.26
C ILE A 245 -5.98 0.39 3.57
N SER A 246 -4.70 0.52 3.92
CA SER A 246 -4.10 0.04 5.17
C SER A 246 -4.74 0.56 6.45
N GLU A 247 -5.40 1.72 6.46
CA GLU A 247 -6.04 2.24 7.69
C GLU A 247 -7.27 1.45 8.08
N TRP A 248 -8.10 1.05 7.11
CA TRP A 248 -9.31 0.27 7.37
C TRP A 248 -9.10 -1.24 7.22
N MET A 249 -8.04 -1.65 6.53
CA MET A 249 -7.58 -3.03 6.57
C MET A 249 -6.71 -3.32 7.80
N GLY A 250 -6.17 -2.32 8.50
CA GLY A 250 -5.35 -2.47 9.71
C GLY A 250 -5.95 -3.42 10.76
N ASP A 251 -7.28 -3.43 10.87
CA ASP A 251 -8.06 -4.25 11.79
C ASP A 251 -8.40 -5.65 11.24
N THR A 252 -8.05 -5.94 9.99
CA THR A 252 -8.29 -7.20 9.27
C THR A 252 -7.16 -8.19 9.56
N LYS A 253 -7.46 -9.25 10.32
CA LYS A 253 -6.51 -10.36 10.60
C LYS A 253 -6.57 -11.38 9.46
N VAL A 254 -5.48 -11.56 8.74
CA VAL A 254 -5.51 -12.19 7.41
C VAL A 254 -5.61 -13.72 7.43
N HIS A 255 -5.31 -14.41 8.55
CA HIS A 255 -5.56 -15.86 8.65
C HIS A 255 -5.53 -16.38 10.11
N ARG A 256 -6.39 -17.37 10.43
CA ARG A 256 -6.52 -18.10 11.72
C ARG A 256 -6.81 -17.25 12.98
N PRO A 257 -7.97 -16.58 13.07
CA PRO A 257 -8.37 -15.89 14.30
C PRO A 257 -8.39 -16.88 15.48
N GLY A 258 -7.54 -16.65 16.48
CA GLY A 258 -7.49 -17.43 17.71
C GLY A 258 -6.75 -18.77 17.66
N LYS A 259 -5.97 -19.07 16.61
CA LYS A 259 -5.11 -20.28 16.57
C LYS A 259 -3.63 -19.93 16.41
N SER A 260 -2.80 -20.41 17.35
CA SER A 260 -1.33 -20.41 17.21
C SER A 260 -0.89 -21.48 16.20
N LEU A 261 0.15 -21.20 15.41
CA LEU A 261 0.82 -22.23 14.58
C LEU A 261 1.75 -23.12 15.39
N VAL A 262 2.28 -22.55 16.47
CA VAL A 262 3.13 -23.24 17.42
C VAL A 262 2.22 -23.79 18.51
N GLN A 263 2.14 -25.11 18.62
CA GLN A 263 1.39 -25.76 19.69
C GLN A 263 2.19 -25.71 21.00
N PRO A 264 1.52 -25.65 22.17
CA PRO A 264 2.19 -25.66 23.48
C PRO A 264 3.18 -26.82 23.64
N GLU A 265 2.83 -27.99 23.11
CA GLU A 265 3.66 -29.20 23.20
C GLU A 265 4.99 -29.04 22.44
N GLN A 266 4.99 -28.28 21.33
CA GLN A 266 6.21 -27.96 20.59
C GLN A 266 7.14 -27.02 21.37
N LEU A 267 6.58 -26.15 22.22
CA LEU A 267 7.36 -25.29 23.12
C LEU A 267 7.93 -26.09 24.29
N GLU A 268 7.14 -27.01 24.85
CA GLU A 268 7.59 -27.91 25.92
C GLU A 268 8.74 -28.81 25.46
N GLU A 269 8.77 -29.23 24.20
CA GLU A 269 9.88 -29.95 23.60
C GLU A 269 11.10 -29.07 23.30
N LEU A 270 10.88 -27.81 22.88
CA LEU A 270 11.96 -26.90 22.46
C LEU A 270 12.69 -26.26 23.65
N VAL A 271 11.97 -25.82 24.68
CA VAL A 271 12.53 -25.06 25.81
C VAL A 271 13.71 -25.76 26.50
N PRO A 272 13.68 -27.09 26.77
CA PRO A 272 14.81 -27.79 27.38
C PRO A 272 16.06 -27.89 26.51
N GLN A 273 15.93 -27.65 25.20
CA GLN A 273 17.03 -27.74 24.23
C GLN A 273 17.75 -26.40 24.04
N LEU A 274 17.17 -25.30 24.52
CA LEU A 274 17.74 -23.96 24.34
C LEU A 274 18.90 -23.71 25.30
N LEU A 275 19.98 -23.16 24.77
CA LEU A 275 21.18 -22.77 25.50
C LEU A 275 21.37 -21.25 25.48
N PRO A 276 22.06 -20.67 26.48
CA PRO A 276 22.45 -19.26 26.44
C PRO A 276 23.28 -18.96 25.18
N GLY A 277 22.79 -18.04 24.36
CA GLY A 277 23.42 -17.66 23.09
C GLY A 277 22.67 -18.15 21.84
N ASP A 278 21.66 -19.00 22.00
CA ASP A 278 20.75 -19.35 20.92
C ASP A 278 19.93 -18.13 20.48
N VAL A 279 19.62 -18.08 19.18
CA VAL A 279 18.89 -16.97 18.55
C VAL A 279 17.57 -17.49 18.02
N LEU A 280 16.46 -16.91 18.48
CA LEU A 280 15.13 -17.32 18.10
C LEU A 280 14.64 -16.46 16.94
N PHE A 281 14.21 -17.12 15.87
CA PHE A 281 13.54 -16.47 14.75
C PHE A 281 12.03 -16.66 14.90
N GLU A 282 11.28 -15.57 14.88
CA GLU A 282 9.83 -15.60 14.96
C GLU A 282 9.22 -15.06 13.66
N ARG A 283 8.25 -15.80 13.13
CA ARG A 283 7.38 -15.36 12.03
C ARG A 283 5.93 -15.34 12.47
N ARG A 284 5.34 -14.15 12.42
CA ARG A 284 3.91 -13.95 12.63
C ARG A 284 3.25 -13.75 11.27
N GLU A 285 2.64 -14.80 10.75
CA GLU A 285 1.93 -14.78 9.45
C GLU A 285 0.62 -13.98 9.49
N TRP A 286 0.19 -13.55 10.68
CA TRP A 286 -1.21 -13.22 10.97
C TRP A 286 -1.52 -11.74 11.14
N TYR A 287 -0.49 -10.89 11.15
CA TYR A 287 -0.63 -9.45 11.36
C TYR A 287 -0.33 -8.70 10.06
N LEU A 288 -1.28 -7.85 9.66
CA LEU A 288 -1.18 -6.98 8.48
C LEU A 288 0.08 -6.10 8.48
N SER A 289 0.61 -5.78 9.67
CA SER A 289 1.86 -5.03 9.85
C SER A 289 3.11 -5.74 9.30
N ASN A 290 3.02 -7.03 8.98
CA ASN A 290 4.13 -7.82 8.43
C ASN A 290 4.11 -7.90 6.91
N ILE A 291 3.03 -7.43 6.27
CA ILE A 291 2.94 -7.34 4.81
C ILE A 291 3.77 -6.13 4.38
N GLY A 292 4.91 -6.38 3.74
CA GLY A 292 5.84 -5.35 3.26
C GLY A 292 7.15 -5.19 4.05
N LEU A 293 7.38 -5.99 5.09
CA LEU A 293 8.71 -6.10 5.70
C LEU A 293 9.61 -6.98 4.81
N PRO A 294 10.77 -6.51 4.32
CA PRO A 294 11.65 -7.35 3.51
C PRO A 294 12.31 -8.43 4.37
N GLY A 295 12.14 -9.71 4.02
CA GLY A 295 12.85 -10.84 4.61
C GLY A 295 11.99 -12.07 4.99
N PHE A 296 12.66 -13.22 5.11
CA PHE A 296 12.16 -14.50 5.68
C PHE A 296 11.40 -14.33 7.01
N TRP A 297 12.08 -13.64 7.90
CA TRP A 297 11.86 -13.66 9.34
C TRP A 297 11.67 -12.22 9.83
N PRO A 298 10.44 -11.82 10.21
CA PRO A 298 10.16 -10.44 10.59
C PRO A 298 10.68 -10.06 11.99
N HIS A 299 10.98 -11.05 12.85
CA HIS A 299 11.48 -10.82 14.21
C HIS A 299 12.61 -11.80 14.58
N ILE A 300 13.53 -11.31 15.40
CA ILE A 300 14.64 -12.05 16.00
C ILE A 300 14.75 -11.66 17.47
N ALA A 301 14.94 -12.63 18.36
CA ALA A 301 15.06 -12.43 19.81
C ALA A 301 16.15 -13.30 20.42
#